data_AF-K9DAJ9-F1
#
_entry.id   AF-K9DAJ9-F1
#
_cell.length_a   1.000
_cell.length_b   1.000
_cell.length_c   1.000
_cell.angle_alpha   90.00
_cell.angle_beta   90.00
_cell.angle_gamma   90.00
#
_symmetry.space_group_name_H-M   'P 1'
#
loop_
_entity.id
_entity.type
_entity.pdbx_description
1 polymer ?
#
loop_
_entity_poly.entity_id
_entity_poly.type
_entity_poly.pdbx_seq_one_letter_code
_entity_poly.pdbx_strand_id
1 'polypeptide(L)' 'MDRNPEPAMSSKPQVASNGVKQIVTIRLDVDMLEWFKAAGPGYQTRINQVLREHMDAQRTSQA' A
#
# COMPACT_ATOMS: atom_id res chain seq x y z
N MET A 1 0.25 -43.93 -16.78
CA MET A 1 1.41 -43.05 -16.97
C MET A 1 1.00 -41.63 -16.63
N ASP A 2 1.29 -41.24 -15.40
CA ASP A 2 1.46 -39.86 -14.98
C ASP A 2 2.27 -39.05 -16.01
N ARG A 3 1.76 -37.85 -16.32
CA ARG A 3 2.53 -36.60 -16.44
C ARG A 3 1.61 -35.47 -16.91
N ASN A 4 1.06 -34.71 -15.97
CA ASN A 4 0.78 -33.30 -16.18
C ASN A 4 2.04 -32.52 -15.78
N PRO A 5 2.70 -31.77 -16.68
CA PRO A 5 3.76 -30.86 -16.30
C PRO A 5 3.25 -29.40 -16.20
N GLU A 6 3.18 -28.96 -14.94
CA GLU A 6 3.48 -27.63 -14.35
C GLU A 6 2.77 -26.35 -14.88
N PRO A 7 2.05 -25.62 -14.01
CA PRO A 7 1.57 -24.27 -14.30
C PRO A 7 2.72 -23.27 -14.21
N ALA A 8 3.17 -22.77 -15.37
CA ALA A 8 4.12 -21.68 -15.43
C ALA A 8 3.48 -20.36 -14.97
N MET A 9 4.24 -19.65 -14.12
CA MET A 9 4.13 -18.24 -13.76
C MET A 9 3.02 -17.88 -12.77
N SER A 10 3.41 -17.97 -11.49
CA SER A 10 2.77 -17.28 -10.37
C SER A 10 2.90 -15.76 -10.54
N SER A 11 2.10 -15.18 -11.44
CA SER A 11 1.79 -13.75 -11.39
C SER A 11 0.91 -13.54 -10.18
N LYS A 12 1.54 -13.36 -9.01
CA LYS A 12 0.86 -13.00 -7.75
C LYS A 12 -0.22 -11.97 -8.10
N PRO A 13 -1.52 -12.26 -7.85
CA PRO A 13 -2.56 -11.29 -8.09
C PRO A 13 -2.24 -10.06 -7.23
N GLN A 14 -1.81 -8.99 -7.89
CA GLN A 14 -1.66 -7.69 -7.26
C GLN A 14 -3.03 -7.38 -6.68
N VAL A 15 -3.09 -7.39 -5.35
CA VAL A 15 -4.32 -7.26 -4.59
C VAL A 15 -4.97 -5.93 -4.96
N ALA A 16 -5.84 -5.97 -5.97
CA ALA A 16 -6.89 -5.00 -6.16
C ALA A 16 -7.84 -5.20 -4.98
N SER A 17 -7.42 -4.73 -3.81
CA SER A 17 -8.32 -4.56 -2.69
C SER A 17 -9.39 -3.61 -3.21
N ASN A 18 -10.56 -4.16 -3.52
CA ASN A 18 -11.85 -3.45 -3.59
C ASN A 18 -12.21 -2.89 -2.19
N GLY A 19 -11.23 -2.29 -1.53
CA GLY A 19 -11.27 -1.82 -0.17
C GLY A 19 -11.88 -0.43 -0.19
N VAL A 20 -13.13 -0.37 0.22
CA VAL A 20 -13.79 0.86 0.63
C VAL A 20 -12.79 1.69 1.44
N LYS A 21 -12.42 2.89 0.94
CA LYS A 21 -11.57 3.82 1.69
C LYS A 21 -12.36 4.24 2.92
N GLN A 22 -11.94 3.76 4.08
CA GLN A 22 -12.56 4.19 5.33
C GLN A 22 -12.00 5.56 5.72
N ILE A 23 -12.89 6.49 6.03
CA ILE A 23 -12.50 7.79 6.59
C ILE A 23 -12.09 7.53 8.03
N VAL A 24 -10.81 7.70 8.31
CA VAL A 24 -10.25 7.59 9.66
C VAL A 24 -9.64 8.92 10.06
N THR A 25 -9.93 9.38 11.28
CA THR A 25 -9.30 10.58 11.84
C THR A 25 -8.06 10.16 12.62
N ILE A 26 -6.88 10.45 12.07
CA ILE A 26 -5.59 10.17 12.69
C ILE A 26 -4.93 11.49 13.10
N ARG A 27 -4.20 11.49 14.21
CA ARG A 27 -3.38 12.65 14.63
C ARG A 27 -2.00 12.50 14.01
N LEU A 28 -1.60 13.49 13.21
CA LEU A 28 -0.23 13.63 12.69
C LEU A 28 0.43 14.82 13.36
N ASP A 29 1.75 14.78 13.47
CA ASP A 29 2.55 15.93 13.85
C ASP A 29 2.40 17.07 12.84
N VAL A 30 2.54 18.30 13.34
CA VAL A 30 2.32 19.52 12.56
C VAL A 30 3.38 19.66 11.47
N ASP A 31 4.64 19.34 11.76
CA ASP A 31 5.75 19.42 10.80
C ASP A 31 5.54 18.48 9.61
N MET A 32 5.08 17.25 9.85
CA MET A 32 4.77 16.30 8.80
C MET A 32 3.62 16.82 7.94
N LEU A 33 2.56 17.32 8.58
CA LEU A 33 1.41 17.86 7.87
C LEU A 33 1.81 19.05 6.98
N GLU A 34 2.66 19.95 7.48
CA GLU A 34 3.18 21.08 6.71
C GLU A 34 4.05 20.61 5.54
N TRP A 35 4.92 19.62 5.74
CA TRP A 35 5.73 19.04 4.67
C TRP A 35 4.85 18.42 3.57
N PHE A 36 3.85 17.62 3.94
CA PHE A 36 2.93 17.02 2.97
C PHE A 36 2.05 18.07 2.27
N LYS A 37 1.66 19.14 2.97
CA LYS A 37 0.92 20.27 2.38
C LYS A 37 1.79 21.10 1.43
N ALA A 38 3.07 21.29 1.74
CA ALA A 38 4.01 22.01 0.88
C ALA A 38 4.19 21.34 -0.49
N ALA A 39 4.01 20.01 -0.56
CA ALA A 39 4.05 19.24 -1.79
C ALA A 39 2.81 19.39 -2.69
N GLY A 40 1.80 20.17 -2.28
CA GLY A 40 0.64 20.52 -3.09
C GLY A 40 -0.68 19.83 -2.69
N PRO A 41 -1.75 20.01 -3.49
CA PRO A 41 -3.06 19.43 -3.21
C PRO A 41 -3.00 17.90 -3.25
N GLY A 42 -3.79 17.25 -2.37
CA GLY A 42 -3.83 15.78 -2.29
C GLY A 42 -2.90 15.16 -1.25
N TYR A 43 -2.40 15.94 -0.29
CA TYR A 43 -1.55 15.47 0.81
C TYR A 43 -2.09 14.21 1.52
N GLN A 44 -3.42 14.08 1.69
CA GLN A 44 -4.06 12.89 2.29
C GLN A 44 -3.83 11.62 1.44
N THR A 45 -3.94 11.72 0.12
CA THR A 45 -3.65 10.61 -0.79
C THR A 45 -2.19 10.19 -0.70
N ARG A 46 -1.28 11.17 -0.57
CA ARG A 46 0.15 10.93 -0.45
C ARG A 46 0.51 10.25 0.87
N ILE A 47 -0.08 10.70 1.98
CA ILE A 47 0.03 10.04 3.28
C ILE A 47 -0.41 8.57 3.15
N ASN A 48 -1.56 8.31 2.53
CA ASN A 48 -2.06 6.95 2.33
C ASN A 48 -1.11 6.08 1.47
N GLN A 49 -0.51 6.65 0.42
CA GLN A 49 0.49 5.95 -0.39
C GLN A 49 1.72 5.56 0.42
N VAL A 50 2.31 6.50 1.17
CA VAL A 50 3.49 6.24 2.01
C VAL A 50 3.20 5.16 3.05
N LEU A 51 2.03 5.22 3.71
CA LEU A 51 1.64 4.20 4.67
C LEU A 51 1.47 2.82 4.01
N ARG A 52 0.90 2.77 2.80
CA ARG A 52 0.74 1.52 2.05
C ARG A 52 2.07 0.90 1.66
N GLU A 53 2.99 1.72 1.12
CA GLU A 53 4.33 1.27 0.76
C GLU A 53 5.09 0.75 1.98
N HIS A 54 4.98 1.45 3.11
CA HIS A 54 5.59 1.02 4.37
C HIS A 54 4.99 -0.30 4.86
N MET A 55 3.67 -0.47 4.80
CA MET A 55 3.02 -1.75 5.12
C MET A 55 3.48 -2.89 4.22
N ASP A 56 3.61 -2.67 2.91
CA ASP A 56 4.02 -3.70 1.96
C ASP A 56 5.49 -4.10 2.15
N ALA A 57 6.36 -3.11 2.37
CA ALA A 57 7.75 -3.32 2.73
C ALA A 57 7.88 -4.13 4.03
N GLN A 58 7.16 -3.75 5.09
CA GLN A 58 7.17 -4.49 6.35
C GLN A 58 6.62 -5.91 6.20
N ARG A 59 5.53 -6.10 5.44
CA ARG A 59 4.95 -7.43 5.18
C ARG A 59 5.94 -8.34 4.46
N THR A 60 6.70 -7.79 3.51
CA THR A 60 7.73 -8.53 2.77
C THR A 60 8.92 -8.88 3.65
N SER A 61 9.29 -8.02 4.61
CA SER A 61 10.37 -8.31 5.57
C SER A 61 9.99 -9.30 6.67
N GLN A 62 8.70 -9.49 6.95
CA GLN A 62 8.21 -10.43 7.96
C GLN A 62 7.80 -11.80 7.38
N ALA A 63 7.91 -11.99 6.07
CA ALA A 63 7.62 -13.23 5.36
C ALA A 63 8.93 -13.93 4.93
#